data_AF-A0A4Y2IBE8-F1
#
_entry.id   AF-A0A4Y2IBE8-F1
#
_cell.length_a   1.000
_cell.length_b   1.000
_cell.length_c   1.000
_cell.angle_alpha   90.00
_cell.angle_beta   90.00
_cell.angle_gamma   90.00
#
_symmetry.space_group_name_H-M   'P 1'
#
loop_
_entity.id
_entity.type
_entity.pdbx_description
1 polymer ?
#
loop_
_entity_poly.entity_id
_entity_poly.type
_entity_poly.pdbx_seq_one_letter_code
_entity_poly.pdbx_strand_id
1 'polypeptide(L)'
;MKLFERAASEPGPGPSKANKGHMDIITPELATVLDRTKVSDRKAIFVAAKTAKSLGYDIKEVGLNRSTIRRKRIFNRIEQSQKLKESLQRNVSLIVHWDGKLLPELTGKEKIDRLPIIISGKGVSQMLSVAKLSSATGEAQAQVIYNALNEWDITDKVIGMSFDTMSANTGKDKGACILLEEKLGKKLFLFFLPSSYYGTYHWKSISYSFGNFIKSRSTLSIQVQKYLKHFQEYWGFIDRDKFEAGLKEDNIKVLLQDIKDEILEFATRQESSSTPSEPGPRDYIEFVELVIIFLGGIPVRGIRFRLPGVMHHARWMSKVMYFLKIFIFRSQFKLTKREDRSS
;
A
#
# COMPACT_ATOMS: atom_id res chain seq x y z
N MET A 1 25.33 -44.93 -33.28
CA MET A 1 26.39 -44.02 -33.75
C MET A 1 27.37 -43.81 -32.62
N LYS A 2 28.51 -44.51 -32.70
CA LYS A 2 29.69 -44.32 -31.85
C LYS A 2 30.33 -43.00 -32.24
N LEU A 3 30.48 -42.06 -31.31
CA LEU A 3 31.45 -40.96 -31.35
C LEU A 3 31.65 -40.55 -29.88
N PHE A 4 32.90 -40.40 -29.46
CA PHE A 4 33.40 -40.21 -28.08
C PHE A 4 33.81 -41.47 -27.31
N GLU A 5 34.74 -42.24 -27.89
CA GLU A 5 35.72 -43.00 -27.09
C GLU A 5 37.14 -42.69 -27.62
N ARG A 6 37.88 -41.88 -26.85
CA ARG A 6 39.33 -41.96 -26.57
C ARG A 6 39.93 -40.59 -26.25
N ALA A 7 40.23 -40.40 -24.97
CA ALA A 7 41.58 -40.08 -24.48
C ALA A 7 41.52 -40.07 -22.95
N ALA A 8 41.56 -41.25 -22.34
CA ALA A 8 41.87 -41.36 -20.93
C ALA A 8 43.38 -41.16 -20.78
N SER A 9 43.82 -39.91 -20.63
CA SER A 9 45.11 -39.63 -20.02
C SER A 9 44.96 -39.87 -18.52
N GLU A 10 45.92 -40.58 -17.94
CA GLU A 10 45.98 -40.84 -16.51
C GLU A 10 45.76 -39.55 -15.71
N PRO A 11 44.91 -39.55 -14.67
CA PRO A 11 44.76 -38.38 -13.83
C PRO A 11 46.07 -38.19 -13.06
N GLY A 12 46.88 -37.22 -13.51
CA GLY A 12 47.95 -36.66 -12.68
C GLY A 12 47.39 -36.27 -11.31
N PRO A 13 48.20 -36.25 -10.24
CA PRO A 13 47.71 -36.07 -8.88
C PRO A 13 46.89 -34.78 -8.81
N GLY A 14 45.56 -34.96 -8.67
CA GLY A 14 44.65 -33.85 -8.51
C GLY A 14 45.05 -33.01 -7.29
N PRO A 15 44.73 -31.71 -7.27
CA PRO A 15 45.08 -30.86 -6.15
C PRO A 15 44.56 -31.52 -4.86
N SER A 16 45.45 -31.67 -3.89
CA SER A 16 45.17 -32.28 -2.59
C SER A 16 43.83 -31.76 -2.07
N LYS A 17 42.89 -32.67 -1.74
CA LYS A 17 41.60 -32.32 -1.13
C LYS A 17 41.88 -31.44 0.08
N ALA A 18 41.67 -30.13 -0.04
CA ALA A 18 41.83 -29.21 1.06
C ALA A 18 40.88 -29.65 2.17
N ASN A 19 41.43 -29.95 3.36
CA ASN A 19 40.64 -30.22 4.56
C ASN A 19 39.62 -29.08 4.72
N LYS A 20 38.35 -29.38 4.49
CA LYS A 20 37.27 -28.45 4.79
C LYS A 20 37.19 -28.37 6.30
N GLY A 21 37.43 -27.17 6.85
CA GLY A 21 37.21 -26.91 8.28
C GLY A 21 35.84 -27.44 8.70
N HIS A 22 35.83 -28.18 9.81
CA HIS A 22 34.68 -28.97 10.26
C HIS A 22 33.70 -28.13 11.08
N MET A 23 34.14 -26.98 11.63
CA MET A 23 33.29 -26.10 12.41
C MET A 23 32.42 -25.21 11.53
N ASP A 24 31.12 -25.39 11.64
CA ASP A 24 30.14 -24.47 11.10
C ASP A 24 29.93 -23.28 12.05
N ILE A 25 30.25 -22.08 11.58
CA ILE A 25 30.12 -20.85 12.35
C ILE A 25 28.98 -19.95 11.88
N ILE A 26 28.33 -20.25 10.76
CA ILE A 26 27.30 -19.37 10.20
C ILE A 26 25.92 -19.84 10.69
N THR A 27 25.57 -19.38 11.89
CA THR A 27 24.24 -19.60 12.47
C THR A 27 23.20 -18.66 11.85
N PRO A 28 21.88 -18.94 12.00
CA PRO A 28 20.81 -18.03 11.58
C PRO A 28 20.94 -16.62 12.17
N GLU A 29 21.36 -16.49 13.43
CA GLU A 29 21.57 -15.21 14.12
C GLU A 29 22.70 -14.44 13.46
N LEU A 30 23.85 -15.09 13.25
CA LEU A 30 24.99 -14.46 12.61
C LEU A 30 24.66 -14.06 11.16
N ALA A 31 23.97 -14.93 10.40
CA ALA A 31 23.52 -14.61 9.05
C ALA A 31 22.61 -13.36 9.02
N THR A 32 21.70 -13.25 9.98
CA THR A 32 20.81 -12.10 10.15
C THR A 32 21.57 -10.82 10.48
N VAL A 33 22.55 -10.89 11.38
CA VAL A 33 23.40 -9.73 11.73
C VAL A 33 24.22 -9.28 10.52
N LEU A 34 24.82 -10.21 9.77
CA LEU A 34 25.58 -9.89 8.55
C LEU A 34 24.71 -9.22 7.48
N ASP A 35 23.44 -9.61 7.36
CA ASP A 35 22.47 -8.98 6.46
C ASP A 35 22.10 -7.56 6.92
N ARG A 36 21.73 -7.39 8.19
CA ARG A 36 21.32 -6.09 8.76
C ARG A 36 22.45 -5.06 8.74
N THR A 37 23.68 -5.51 8.94
CA THR A 37 24.89 -4.67 8.91
C THR A 37 25.47 -4.46 7.52
N LYS A 38 24.82 -4.98 6.46
CA LYS A 38 25.25 -4.84 5.06
C LYS A 38 26.66 -5.38 4.80
N VAL A 39 27.09 -6.40 5.54
CA VAL A 39 28.40 -7.03 5.38
C VAL A 39 28.36 -7.97 4.16
N SER A 40 29.27 -7.75 3.21
CA SER A 40 29.38 -8.60 2.03
C SER A 40 29.94 -9.98 2.39
N ASP A 41 29.66 -11.01 1.59
CA ASP A 41 30.17 -12.37 1.85
C ASP A 41 31.71 -12.40 1.96
N ARG A 42 32.42 -11.54 1.21
CA ARG A 42 33.88 -11.42 1.31
C ARG A 42 34.28 -10.81 2.65
N LYS A 43 33.67 -9.70 3.05
CA LYS A 43 33.93 -9.05 4.34
C LYS A 43 33.60 -9.98 5.51
N ALA A 44 32.54 -10.77 5.40
CA ALA A 44 32.15 -11.76 6.42
C ALA A 44 33.25 -12.81 6.65
N ILE A 45 33.91 -13.30 5.59
CA ILE A 45 35.06 -14.21 5.72
C ILE A 45 36.19 -13.55 6.51
N PHE A 46 36.57 -12.31 6.14
CA PHE A 46 37.67 -11.62 6.81
C PHE A 46 37.39 -11.40 8.29
N VAL A 47 36.19 -10.92 8.62
CA VAL A 47 35.76 -10.70 10.01
C VAL A 47 35.76 -12.03 10.77
N ALA A 48 35.13 -13.07 10.22
CA ALA A 48 35.05 -14.37 10.88
C ALA A 48 36.43 -15.02 11.07
N ALA A 49 37.32 -14.95 10.08
CA ALA A 49 38.67 -15.50 10.15
C ALA A 49 39.53 -14.80 11.22
N LYS A 50 39.48 -13.47 11.28
CA LYS A 50 40.22 -12.69 12.29
C LYS A 50 39.65 -12.89 13.69
N THR A 51 38.33 -13.03 13.81
CA THR A 51 37.66 -13.32 15.08
C THR A 51 38.07 -14.70 15.59
N ALA A 52 37.99 -15.74 14.75
CA ALA A 52 38.40 -17.10 15.12
C ALA A 52 39.87 -17.16 15.59
N LYS A 53 40.78 -16.52 14.83
CA LYS A 53 42.20 -16.45 15.23
C LYS A 53 42.40 -15.74 16.57
N SER A 54 41.66 -14.65 16.82
CA SER A 54 41.77 -13.88 18.07
C SER A 54 41.23 -14.66 19.28
N LEU A 55 40.29 -15.58 19.06
CA LEU A 55 39.74 -16.48 20.07
C LEU A 55 40.58 -17.76 20.24
N GLY A 56 41.70 -17.91 19.52
CA GLY A 56 42.62 -19.04 19.66
C GLY A 56 42.30 -20.26 18.77
N TYR A 57 41.34 -20.16 17.84
CA TYR A 57 41.02 -21.24 16.91
C TYR A 57 41.97 -21.27 15.71
N ASP A 58 42.32 -22.48 15.22
CA ASP A 58 42.99 -22.63 13.92
C ASP A 58 41.99 -22.36 12.79
N ILE A 59 42.36 -21.44 11.89
CA ILE A 59 41.57 -21.08 10.70
C ILE A 59 41.27 -22.31 9.83
N LYS A 60 42.17 -23.30 9.79
CA LYS A 60 41.98 -24.54 9.02
C LYS A 60 40.82 -25.39 9.52
N GLU A 61 40.48 -25.27 10.80
CA GLU A 61 39.40 -26.02 11.44
C GLU A 61 38.03 -25.34 11.26
N VAL A 62 38.02 -24.05 10.91
CA VAL A 62 36.81 -23.26 10.69
C VAL A 62 36.35 -23.36 9.24
N GLY A 63 35.05 -23.62 9.02
CA GLY A 63 34.41 -23.73 7.71
C GLY A 63 34.28 -22.40 6.94
N LEU A 64 35.39 -21.68 6.75
CA LEU A 64 35.46 -20.36 6.13
C LEU A 64 35.49 -20.45 4.60
N ASN A 65 34.32 -20.64 4.01
CA ASN A 65 34.15 -20.59 2.55
C ASN A 65 33.07 -19.59 2.16
N ARG A 66 33.41 -18.66 1.26
CA ARG A 66 32.48 -17.68 0.68
C ARG A 66 31.18 -18.31 0.21
N SER A 67 31.26 -19.42 -0.51
CA SER A 67 30.12 -20.12 -1.07
C SER A 67 29.25 -20.75 0.02
N THR A 68 29.84 -21.17 1.14
CA THR A 68 29.09 -21.68 2.31
C THR A 68 28.36 -20.55 3.02
N ILE A 69 29.03 -19.43 3.30
CA ILE A 69 28.40 -18.23 3.90
C ILE A 69 27.23 -17.77 3.03
N ARG A 70 27.45 -17.63 1.71
CA ARG A 70 26.41 -17.21 0.76
C ARG A 70 25.21 -18.15 0.79
N ARG A 71 25.42 -19.46 0.70
CA ARG A 71 24.33 -20.46 0.71
C ARG A 71 23.53 -20.40 2.02
N LYS A 72 24.21 -20.29 3.17
CA LYS A 72 23.55 -20.22 4.47
C LYS A 72 22.74 -18.95 4.66
N ARG A 73 23.26 -17.81 4.20
CA ARG A 73 22.50 -16.55 4.18
C ARG A 73 21.26 -16.66 3.29
N ILE A 74 21.38 -17.27 2.10
CA ILE A 74 20.23 -17.50 1.21
C ILE A 74 19.18 -18.38 1.90
N PHE A 75 19.60 -19.50 2.49
CA PHE A 75 18.70 -20.41 3.20
C PHE A 75 17.98 -19.70 4.36
N ASN A 76 18.72 -18.97 5.20
CA ASN A 76 18.15 -18.19 6.30
C ASN A 76 17.13 -17.15 5.82
N ARG A 77 17.37 -16.48 4.68
CA ARG A 77 16.38 -15.53 4.11
C ARG A 77 15.11 -16.22 3.63
N ILE A 78 15.23 -17.41 3.02
CA ILE A 78 14.07 -18.20 2.59
C ILE A 78 13.25 -18.61 3.80
N GLU A 79 13.90 -19.12 4.84
CA GLU A 79 13.25 -19.54 6.08
C GLU A 79 12.56 -18.36 6.79
N GLN A 80 13.21 -17.19 6.87
CA GLN A 80 12.60 -15.98 7.42
C GLN A 80 11.40 -15.52 6.60
N SER A 81 11.48 -15.58 5.27
CA SER A 81 10.36 -15.26 4.39
C SER A 81 9.16 -16.19 4.62
N GLN A 82 9.39 -17.49 4.79
CA GLN A 82 8.36 -18.47 5.12
C GLN A 82 7.71 -18.17 6.48
N LYS A 83 8.51 -17.95 7.53
CA LYS A 83 8.01 -17.57 8.86
C LYS A 83 7.16 -16.30 8.81
N LEU A 84 7.55 -15.31 8.01
CA LEU A 84 6.76 -14.09 7.80
C LEU A 84 5.41 -14.39 7.15
N LYS A 85 5.38 -15.22 6.10
CA LYS A 85 4.13 -15.65 5.44
C LYS A 85 3.20 -16.41 6.38
N GLU A 86 3.75 -17.26 7.23
CA GLU A 86 2.99 -18.04 8.22
C GLU A 86 2.42 -17.13 9.33
N SER A 87 3.20 -16.16 9.79
CA SER A 87 2.79 -15.22 10.85
C SER A 87 1.73 -14.18 10.44
N LEU A 88 1.44 -14.06 9.14
CA LEU A 88 0.51 -13.06 8.63
C LEU A 88 -0.93 -13.36 9.09
N GLN A 89 -1.55 -12.42 9.80
CA GLN A 89 -2.96 -12.50 10.18
C GLN A 89 -3.85 -12.33 8.93
N ARG A 90 -4.60 -13.39 8.58
CA ARG A 90 -5.48 -13.43 7.39
C ARG A 90 -6.95 -13.16 7.69
N ASN A 91 -7.34 -13.05 8.97
CA ASN A 91 -8.74 -12.84 9.38
C ASN A 91 -9.18 -11.37 9.34
N VAL A 92 -8.42 -10.51 8.65
CA VAL A 92 -8.71 -9.08 8.52
C VAL A 92 -8.85 -8.71 7.06
N SER A 93 -9.71 -7.74 6.77
CA SER A 93 -9.79 -7.17 5.43
C SER A 93 -8.53 -6.35 5.12
N LEU A 94 -7.99 -6.53 3.92
CA LEU A 94 -6.72 -5.96 3.50
C LEU A 94 -6.90 -4.91 2.42
N ILE A 95 -6.06 -3.88 2.47
CA ILE A 95 -5.88 -2.90 1.40
C ILE A 95 -4.48 -3.13 0.83
N VAL A 96 -4.39 -3.23 -0.50
CA VAL A 96 -3.10 -3.30 -1.20
C VAL A 96 -2.64 -1.90 -1.58
N HIS A 97 -1.37 -1.61 -1.34
CA HIS A 97 -0.72 -0.35 -1.61
C HIS A 97 0.44 -0.57 -2.57
N TRP A 98 0.60 0.30 -3.55
CA TRP A 98 1.78 0.30 -4.40
C TRP A 98 2.17 1.72 -4.82
N ASP A 99 3.47 1.92 -5.02
CA ASP A 99 4.05 3.19 -5.47
C ASP A 99 5.30 2.90 -6.31
N GLY A 100 5.30 3.33 -7.57
CA GLY A 100 6.42 3.05 -8.49
C GLY A 100 7.64 3.92 -8.19
N LYS A 101 8.85 3.34 -8.19
CA LYS A 101 10.09 4.10 -8.05
C LYS A 101 11.21 3.59 -8.93
N LEU A 102 11.86 4.52 -9.64
CA LEU A 102 13.10 4.25 -10.37
C LEU A 102 14.27 4.09 -9.39
N LEU A 103 14.87 2.90 -9.39
CA LEU A 103 16.02 2.56 -8.55
C LEU A 103 17.17 2.01 -9.41
N PRO A 104 18.42 2.25 -9.02
CA PRO A 104 19.57 1.69 -9.74
C PRO A 104 19.55 0.16 -9.67
N GLU A 105 19.96 -0.48 -10.76
CA GLU A 105 20.12 -1.93 -10.81
C GLU A 105 21.31 -2.39 -9.94
N LEU A 106 21.20 -3.59 -9.34
CA LEU A 106 22.22 -4.12 -8.41
C LEU A 106 23.58 -4.35 -9.08
N THR A 107 23.59 -4.53 -10.41
CA THR A 107 24.78 -4.90 -11.19
C THR A 107 25.05 -3.96 -12.36
N GLY A 108 24.34 -2.83 -12.46
CA GLY A 108 24.38 -1.93 -13.61
C GLY A 108 24.26 -0.46 -13.24
N LYS A 109 24.48 0.42 -14.23
CA LYS A 109 24.24 1.88 -14.10
C LYS A 109 22.81 2.28 -14.47
N GLU A 110 22.04 1.34 -15.01
CA GLU A 110 20.67 1.58 -15.45
C GLU A 110 19.72 1.75 -14.26
N LYS A 111 18.74 2.63 -14.44
CA LYS A 111 17.63 2.79 -13.52
C LYS A 111 16.49 1.88 -13.99
N ILE A 112 16.03 1.03 -13.08
CA ILE A 112 14.92 0.11 -13.31
C ILE A 112 13.73 0.52 -12.46
N ASP A 113 12.54 0.40 -13.02
CA ASP A 113 11.32 0.60 -12.26
C ASP A 113 11.13 -0.55 -11.26
N ARG A 114 10.98 -0.17 -10.00
CA ARG A 114 10.63 -1.10 -8.93
C ARG A 114 9.30 -0.71 -8.32
N LEU A 115 8.49 -1.72 -8.07
CA LEU A 115 7.17 -1.60 -7.49
C LEU A 115 7.16 -2.25 -6.09
N PRO A 116 7.39 -1.48 -5.01
CA PRO A 116 7.00 -1.91 -3.67
C PRO A 116 5.50 -2.17 -3.63
N ILE A 117 5.14 -3.34 -3.10
CA ILE A 117 3.77 -3.77 -2.84
C ILE A 117 3.64 -4.03 -1.36
N ILE A 118 2.73 -3.31 -0.71
CA ILE A 118 2.50 -3.36 0.73
C ILE A 118 1.02 -3.67 0.94
N ILE A 119 0.69 -4.46 1.95
CA ILE A 119 -0.67 -4.61 2.42
C ILE A 119 -0.84 -3.97 3.78
N SER A 120 -2.03 -3.45 4.04
CA SER A 120 -2.41 -3.03 5.38
C SER A 120 -3.82 -3.49 5.75
N GLY A 121 -4.00 -3.93 6.99
CA GLY A 121 -5.27 -4.33 7.62
C GLY A 121 -5.42 -3.72 9.00
N LYS A 122 -6.37 -4.21 9.80
CA LYS A 122 -6.44 -3.89 11.24
C LYS A 122 -5.26 -4.56 11.95
N GLY A 123 -4.35 -3.78 12.54
CA GLY A 123 -3.15 -4.31 13.22
C GLY A 123 -2.12 -4.99 12.30
N VAL A 124 -2.30 -4.93 10.97
CA VAL A 124 -1.44 -5.60 10.00
C VAL A 124 -0.85 -4.57 9.04
N SER A 125 0.47 -4.60 8.86
CA SER A 125 1.17 -3.90 7.79
C SER A 125 2.36 -4.73 7.36
N GLN A 126 2.38 -5.16 6.09
CA GLN A 126 3.39 -6.07 5.59
C GLN A 126 3.79 -5.72 4.16
N MET A 127 5.09 -5.67 3.90
CA MET A 127 5.62 -5.59 2.54
C MET A 127 5.60 -6.98 1.91
N LEU A 128 4.91 -7.13 0.78
CA LEU A 128 4.81 -8.40 0.06
C LEU A 128 6.00 -8.61 -0.88
N SER A 129 6.37 -7.56 -1.62
CA SER A 129 7.41 -7.63 -2.64
C SER A 129 7.92 -6.24 -3.03
N VAL A 130 9.12 -6.21 -3.61
CA VAL A 130 9.67 -5.04 -4.32
C VAL A 130 10.08 -5.52 -5.71
N ALA A 131 9.08 -5.63 -6.57
CA ALA A 131 9.23 -6.30 -7.85
C ALA A 131 9.89 -5.38 -8.89
N LYS A 132 10.76 -5.94 -9.73
CA LYS A 132 11.28 -5.26 -10.92
C LYS A 132 10.21 -5.28 -12.00
N LEU A 133 9.86 -4.12 -12.54
CA LEU A 133 8.93 -4.01 -13.66
C LEU A 133 9.69 -4.06 -14.98
N SER A 134 9.15 -4.76 -15.97
CA SER A 134 9.64 -4.75 -17.36
C SER A 134 9.24 -3.47 -18.10
N SER A 135 8.14 -2.84 -17.68
CA SER A 135 7.65 -1.55 -18.16
C SER A 135 6.83 -0.86 -17.07
N ALA A 136 6.75 0.48 -17.10
CA ALA A 136 5.93 1.27 -16.18
C ALA A 136 4.43 1.28 -16.54
N THR A 137 3.95 0.29 -17.30
CA THR A 137 2.55 0.22 -17.76
C THR A 137 1.64 -0.29 -16.63
N GLY A 138 0.36 0.10 -16.66
CA GLY A 138 -0.63 -0.37 -15.70
C GLY A 138 -0.81 -1.89 -15.72
N GLU A 139 -0.69 -2.52 -16.89
CA GLU A 139 -0.78 -3.97 -17.05
C GLU A 139 0.37 -4.71 -16.35
N ALA A 140 1.61 -4.26 -16.55
CA ALA A 140 2.77 -4.83 -15.88
C ALA A 140 2.66 -4.68 -14.35
N GLN A 141 2.20 -3.52 -13.88
CA GLN A 141 1.97 -3.28 -12.45
C GLN A 141 0.87 -4.21 -11.89
N ALA A 142 -0.30 -4.27 -12.54
CA ALA A 142 -1.41 -5.11 -12.09
C ALA A 142 -1.04 -6.60 -12.05
N GLN A 143 -0.30 -7.10 -13.05
CA GLN A 143 0.15 -8.49 -13.06
C GLN A 143 1.08 -8.81 -11.89
N VAL A 144 2.03 -7.92 -11.61
CA VAL A 144 2.99 -8.10 -10.53
C VAL A 144 2.33 -8.01 -9.16
N ILE A 145 1.36 -7.09 -8.99
CA ILE A 145 0.54 -7.01 -7.78
C ILE A 145 -0.26 -8.30 -7.59
N TYR A 146 -0.96 -8.75 -8.63
CA TYR A 146 -1.75 -9.98 -8.58
C TYR A 146 -0.89 -11.21 -8.23
N ASN A 147 0.30 -11.33 -8.81
CA ASN A 147 1.23 -12.41 -8.49
C ASN A 147 1.66 -12.37 -7.01
N ALA A 148 1.99 -11.18 -6.49
CA ALA A 148 2.36 -11.02 -5.08
C ALA A 148 1.20 -11.38 -4.14
N LEU A 149 -0.05 -11.03 -4.49
CA LEU A 149 -1.22 -11.39 -3.69
C LEU A 149 -1.47 -12.90 -3.68
N ASN A 150 -1.29 -13.58 -4.81
CA ASN A 150 -1.42 -15.05 -4.88
C ASN A 150 -0.30 -15.77 -4.13
N GLU A 151 0.94 -15.28 -4.23
CA GLU A 151 2.09 -15.88 -3.55
C GLU A 151 1.99 -15.86 -2.01
N TRP A 152 1.13 -14.99 -1.49
CA TRP A 152 0.83 -14.84 -0.06
C TRP A 152 -0.52 -15.45 0.34
N ASP A 153 -1.31 -15.93 -0.62
CA ASP A 153 -2.65 -16.49 -0.45
C ASP A 153 -3.60 -15.54 0.32
N ILE A 154 -3.78 -14.33 -0.24
CA ILE A 154 -4.57 -13.25 0.37
C ILE A 154 -5.49 -12.53 -0.62
N THR A 155 -5.63 -13.04 -1.83
CA THR A 155 -6.43 -12.41 -2.90
C THR A 155 -7.88 -12.19 -2.48
N ASP A 156 -8.47 -13.15 -1.76
CA ASP A 156 -9.83 -13.09 -1.21
C ASP A 156 -9.99 -12.03 -0.11
N LYS A 157 -8.94 -11.76 0.68
CA LYS A 157 -8.93 -10.77 1.77
C LYS A 157 -8.78 -9.33 1.31
N VAL A 158 -8.27 -9.09 0.11
CA VAL A 158 -8.12 -7.72 -0.43
C VAL A 158 -9.50 -7.13 -0.74
N ILE A 159 -9.87 -6.08 -0.04
CA ILE A 159 -11.13 -5.34 -0.25
C ILE A 159 -10.89 -3.99 -0.91
N GLY A 160 -9.66 -3.49 -0.93
CA GLY A 160 -9.34 -2.17 -1.42
C GLY A 160 -7.92 -2.02 -1.92
N MET A 161 -7.67 -0.89 -2.57
CA MET A 161 -6.38 -0.54 -3.16
C MET A 161 -6.06 0.95 -2.97
N SER A 162 -4.77 1.27 -2.86
CA SER A 162 -4.27 2.63 -2.67
C SER A 162 -2.98 2.83 -3.44
N PHE A 163 -2.92 3.88 -4.26
CA PHE A 163 -1.81 4.12 -5.17
C PHE A 163 -1.79 5.60 -5.60
N ASP A 164 -0.70 6.01 -6.21
CA ASP A 164 -0.50 7.36 -6.75
C ASP A 164 -1.31 7.60 -8.04
N THR A 165 -1.74 8.84 -8.29
CA THR A 165 -2.63 9.19 -9.42
C THR A 165 -1.89 9.34 -10.76
N MET A 166 -0.88 8.49 -11.03
CA MET A 166 -0.29 8.39 -12.35
C MET A 166 -1.24 7.68 -13.33
N SER A 167 -1.15 8.06 -14.62
CA SER A 167 -1.97 7.50 -15.69
C SER A 167 -1.84 5.98 -15.84
N ALA A 168 -0.66 5.42 -15.51
CA ALA A 168 -0.44 3.98 -15.47
C ALA A 168 -1.39 3.28 -14.48
N ASN A 169 -1.71 3.92 -13.35
CA ASN A 169 -2.61 3.34 -12.36
C ASN A 169 -4.09 3.62 -12.68
N THR A 170 -4.40 4.84 -13.15
CA THR A 170 -5.79 5.33 -13.30
C THR A 170 -6.32 5.30 -14.74
N GLY A 171 -5.58 4.74 -15.70
CA GLY A 171 -6.01 4.68 -17.10
C GLY A 171 -7.39 4.02 -17.26
N LYS A 172 -8.26 4.61 -18.08
CA LYS A 172 -9.67 4.21 -18.22
C LYS A 172 -9.88 2.76 -18.65
N ASP A 173 -9.00 2.24 -19.51
CA ASP A 173 -9.13 0.90 -20.08
C ASP A 173 -7.91 0.01 -19.75
N LYS A 174 -6.77 0.62 -19.37
CA LYS A 174 -5.50 -0.07 -19.11
C LYS A 174 -4.82 0.35 -17.80
N GLY A 175 -5.57 0.99 -16.91
CA GLY A 175 -5.08 1.36 -15.59
C GLY A 175 -4.86 0.14 -14.72
N ALA A 176 -3.77 0.13 -13.94
CA ALA A 176 -3.46 -0.97 -13.02
C ALA A 176 -4.64 -1.30 -12.09
N CYS A 177 -5.40 -0.29 -11.65
CA CYS A 177 -6.54 -0.50 -10.77
C CYS A 177 -7.67 -1.31 -11.42
N ILE A 178 -7.98 -1.04 -12.69
CA ILE A 178 -9.05 -1.71 -13.42
C ILE A 178 -8.64 -3.15 -13.72
N LEU A 179 -7.41 -3.32 -14.23
CA LEU A 179 -6.87 -4.64 -14.56
C LEU A 179 -6.71 -5.53 -13.31
N LEU A 180 -6.44 -4.94 -12.15
CA LEU A 180 -6.38 -5.69 -10.89
C LEU A 180 -7.76 -6.17 -10.44
N GLU A 181 -8.81 -5.35 -10.57
CA GLU A 181 -10.20 -5.79 -10.29
C GLU A 181 -10.62 -6.94 -11.19
N GLU A 182 -10.30 -6.85 -12.50
CA GLU A 182 -10.58 -7.91 -13.47
C GLU A 182 -9.87 -9.21 -13.10
N LYS A 183 -8.58 -9.14 -12.75
CA LYS A 183 -7.80 -10.33 -12.33
C LYS A 183 -8.33 -10.96 -11.05
N LEU A 184 -8.84 -10.15 -10.10
CA LEU A 184 -9.40 -10.65 -8.84
C LEU A 184 -10.87 -11.08 -8.97
N GLY A 185 -11.52 -10.79 -10.10
CA GLY A 185 -12.93 -11.09 -10.31
C GLY A 185 -13.88 -10.35 -9.35
N LYS A 186 -13.43 -9.26 -8.72
CA LYS A 186 -14.23 -8.48 -7.77
C LYS A 186 -13.89 -7.00 -7.82
N LYS A 187 -14.89 -6.18 -7.47
CA LYS A 187 -14.70 -4.74 -7.28
C LYS A 187 -13.98 -4.47 -5.97
N LEU A 188 -13.03 -3.55 -6.01
CA LEU A 188 -12.26 -3.12 -4.84
C LEU A 188 -12.55 -1.66 -4.53
N PHE A 189 -12.48 -1.31 -3.26
CA PHE A 189 -12.55 0.07 -2.82
C PHE A 189 -11.26 0.83 -3.22
N LEU A 190 -11.43 1.96 -3.90
CA LEU A 190 -10.34 2.86 -4.28
C LEU A 190 -10.09 3.87 -3.15
N PHE A 191 -8.99 3.70 -2.43
CA PHE A 191 -8.49 4.63 -1.42
C PHE A 191 -7.36 5.46 -2.03
N PHE A 192 -7.68 6.58 -2.68
CA PHE A 192 -6.65 7.47 -3.20
C PHE A 192 -5.98 8.23 -2.03
N LEU A 193 -4.65 8.19 -1.92
CA LEU A 193 -3.90 9.04 -1.01
C LEU A 193 -3.13 10.10 -1.83
N PRO A 194 -3.45 11.39 -1.73
CA PRO A 194 -2.53 12.45 -2.11
C PRO A 194 -1.35 12.43 -1.14
N SER A 195 -0.17 12.12 -1.69
CA SER A 195 1.17 12.13 -1.09
C SER A 195 1.37 12.90 0.24
N SER A 196 2.06 12.19 1.14
CA SER A 196 2.90 12.63 2.25
C SER A 196 2.24 13.17 3.53
N TYR A 197 2.65 12.52 4.62
CA TYR A 197 2.45 12.81 6.04
C TYR A 197 1.08 12.46 6.64
N TYR A 198 1.19 11.81 7.79
CA TYR A 198 0.16 11.34 8.73
C TYR A 198 -0.39 9.93 8.53
N GLY A 199 -0.51 9.29 9.69
CA GLY A 199 -0.38 7.88 9.92
C GLY A 199 -1.54 7.03 9.40
N THR A 200 -1.16 5.80 9.18
CA THR A 200 -1.92 4.62 8.80
C THR A 200 -3.09 4.29 9.74
N TYR A 201 -4.02 3.49 9.18
CA TYR A 201 -4.92 2.52 9.83
C TYR A 201 -6.44 2.77 9.81
N HIS A 202 -6.99 3.97 10.01
CA HIS A 202 -8.48 4.09 10.16
C HIS A 202 -9.23 4.99 9.17
N TRP A 203 -8.56 5.59 8.17
CA TRP A 203 -9.26 6.15 7.00
C TRP A 203 -10.10 5.10 6.23
N LYS A 204 -9.82 3.82 6.52
CA LYS A 204 -10.49 2.61 6.03
C LYS A 204 -12.00 2.60 6.27
N SER A 205 -12.46 3.02 7.45
CA SER A 205 -13.87 2.92 7.85
C SER A 205 -14.75 4.02 7.24
N ILE A 206 -14.16 5.21 7.02
CA ILE A 206 -14.85 6.35 6.39
C ILE A 206 -15.09 6.07 4.91
N SER A 207 -14.07 5.62 4.15
CA SER A 207 -14.29 5.32 2.73
C SER A 207 -15.00 3.98 2.47
N TYR A 208 -15.00 3.03 3.41
CA TYR A 208 -15.82 1.80 3.32
C TYR A 208 -17.32 2.15 3.33
N SER A 209 -17.71 3.08 4.20
CA SER A 209 -19.10 3.53 4.34
C SER A 209 -19.52 4.49 3.23
N PHE A 210 -18.64 5.43 2.87
CA PHE A 210 -18.89 6.38 1.77
C PHE A 210 -18.73 5.77 0.38
N GLY A 211 -17.94 4.71 0.22
CA GLY A 211 -17.78 4.00 -1.05
C GLY A 211 -19.05 3.29 -1.51
N ASN A 212 -19.92 2.87 -0.57
CA ASN A 212 -21.26 2.38 -0.89
C ASN A 212 -22.23 3.50 -1.32
N PHE A 213 -22.02 4.73 -0.84
CA PHE A 213 -22.76 5.92 -1.28
C PHE A 213 -22.29 6.38 -2.66
N ILE A 214 -20.97 6.33 -2.91
CA ILE A 214 -20.36 6.59 -4.22
C ILE A 214 -20.30 5.27 -5.01
N LYS A 215 -21.47 4.65 -5.24
CA LYS A 215 -21.54 3.62 -6.27
C LYS A 215 -21.21 4.29 -7.61
N SER A 216 -20.27 3.69 -8.33
CA SER A 216 -20.01 3.90 -9.76
C SER A 216 -18.98 4.98 -10.15
N ARG A 217 -17.90 4.47 -10.73
CA ARG A 217 -17.11 5.02 -11.85
C ARG A 217 -15.98 5.99 -11.51
N SER A 218 -14.78 5.45 -11.62
CA SER A 218 -13.49 6.10 -11.93
C SER A 218 -13.47 6.93 -13.23
N THR A 219 -14.62 7.19 -13.84
CA THR A 219 -14.80 8.19 -14.89
C THR A 219 -16.01 9.05 -14.53
N LEU A 220 -15.76 10.28 -14.04
CA LEU A 220 -16.82 11.27 -13.93
C LEU A 220 -17.39 11.48 -15.32
N SER A 221 -18.62 11.03 -15.54
CA SER A 221 -19.37 11.45 -16.71
C SER A 221 -19.42 12.98 -16.71
N ILE A 222 -19.52 13.59 -17.90
CA ILE A 222 -19.71 15.04 -18.06
C ILE A 222 -20.86 15.55 -17.17
N GLN A 223 -21.84 14.70 -16.86
CA GLN A 223 -22.98 15.02 -16.00
C GLN A 223 -22.60 15.23 -14.53
N VAL A 224 -21.75 14.38 -13.94
CA VAL A 224 -21.29 14.57 -12.55
C VAL A 224 -20.53 15.89 -12.41
N GLN A 225 -19.73 16.27 -13.40
CA GLN A 225 -19.00 17.54 -13.36
C GLN A 225 -19.92 18.75 -13.46
N LYS A 226 -20.92 18.69 -14.35
CA LYS A 226 -21.95 19.74 -14.47
C LYS A 226 -22.70 19.92 -13.16
N TYR A 227 -23.08 18.81 -12.54
CA TYR A 227 -23.77 18.79 -11.27
C TYR A 227 -22.95 19.41 -10.13
N LEU A 228 -21.68 19.01 -9.98
CA LEU A 228 -20.81 19.56 -8.93
C LEU A 228 -20.52 21.05 -9.16
N LYS A 229 -20.42 21.49 -10.42
CA LYS A 229 -20.31 22.90 -10.77
C LYS A 229 -21.56 23.69 -10.41
N HIS A 230 -22.74 23.14 -10.69
CA HIS A 230 -24.01 23.73 -10.30
C HIS A 230 -24.10 23.92 -8.77
N PHE A 231 -23.66 22.93 -7.97
CA PHE A 231 -23.58 23.10 -6.52
C PHE A 231 -22.62 24.22 -6.10
N GLN A 232 -21.47 24.34 -6.76
CA GLN A 232 -20.50 25.40 -6.49
C GLN A 232 -21.09 26.80 -6.75
N GLU A 233 -21.84 26.96 -7.84
CA GLU A 233 -22.54 28.20 -8.20
C GLU A 233 -23.71 28.49 -7.23
N TYR A 234 -24.42 27.45 -6.78
CA TYR A 234 -25.54 27.57 -5.83
C TYR A 234 -25.09 27.85 -4.39
N TRP A 235 -23.80 27.71 -4.07
CA TRP A 235 -23.29 27.81 -2.71
C TRP A 235 -23.66 29.12 -1.99
N GLY A 236 -23.74 30.24 -2.71
CA GLY A 236 -24.11 31.54 -2.15
C GLY A 236 -25.53 31.61 -1.58
N PHE A 237 -26.41 30.67 -1.98
CA PHE A 237 -27.81 30.60 -1.54
C PHE A 237 -28.04 29.62 -0.39
N ILE A 238 -27.01 28.89 0.05
CA ILE A 238 -27.12 27.88 1.11
C ILE A 238 -26.99 28.53 2.49
N ASP A 239 -27.99 28.31 3.34
CA ASP A 239 -27.97 28.61 4.77
C ASP A 239 -27.15 27.54 5.50
N ARG A 240 -25.97 27.94 6.00
CA ARG A 240 -24.99 27.00 6.59
C ARG A 240 -25.40 26.49 7.97
N ASP A 241 -26.35 27.15 8.62
CA ASP A 241 -26.85 26.74 9.94
C ASP A 241 -27.97 25.70 9.80
N LYS A 242 -28.61 25.60 8.63
CA LYS A 242 -29.71 24.65 8.34
C LYS A 242 -29.23 23.41 7.62
N PHE A 243 -28.57 22.51 8.33
CA PHE A 243 -28.04 21.28 7.75
C PHE A 243 -28.65 20.02 8.36
N GLU A 244 -28.50 18.90 7.65
CA GLU A 244 -29.01 17.60 8.06
C GLU A 244 -27.91 16.54 8.08
N ALA A 245 -27.63 15.99 9.27
CA ALA A 245 -26.72 14.87 9.41
C ALA A 245 -27.16 13.67 8.55
N GLY A 246 -26.16 12.87 8.14
CA GLY A 246 -26.33 11.63 7.38
C GLY A 246 -27.23 10.62 8.09
N LEU A 247 -27.05 10.48 9.41
CA LEU A 247 -27.79 9.54 10.24
C LEU A 247 -29.28 9.84 10.41
N LYS A 248 -29.78 10.97 9.88
CA LYS A 248 -31.23 11.22 9.82
C LYS A 248 -31.94 10.30 8.82
N GLU A 249 -31.22 9.71 7.86
CA GLU A 249 -31.79 8.71 6.95
C GLU A 249 -31.65 7.30 7.52
N ASP A 250 -32.77 6.58 7.60
CA ASP A 250 -32.83 5.24 8.19
C ASP A 250 -31.88 4.25 7.51
N ASN A 251 -31.75 4.32 6.17
CA ASN A 251 -30.84 3.48 5.40
C ASN A 251 -29.37 3.68 5.80
N ILE A 252 -28.97 4.93 6.04
CA ILE A 252 -27.60 5.29 6.44
C ILE A 252 -27.37 4.95 7.91
N LYS A 253 -28.38 5.17 8.74
CA LYS A 253 -28.35 4.82 10.17
C LYS A 253 -28.10 3.33 10.38
N VAL A 254 -28.82 2.47 9.66
CA VAL A 254 -28.63 1.01 9.70
C VAL A 254 -27.24 0.62 9.18
N LEU A 255 -26.78 1.21 8.07
CA LEU A 255 -25.48 0.90 7.48
C LEU A 255 -24.30 1.24 8.40
N LEU A 256 -24.42 2.33 9.17
CA LEU A 256 -23.34 2.87 9.99
C LEU A 256 -23.43 2.49 11.46
N GLN A 257 -24.49 1.79 11.88
CA GLN A 257 -24.81 1.58 13.29
C GLN A 257 -23.65 0.97 14.09
N ASP A 258 -23.00 -0.05 13.55
CA ASP A 258 -21.96 -0.82 14.24
C ASP A 258 -20.56 -0.18 14.16
N ILE A 259 -20.37 0.80 13.28
CA ILE A 259 -19.07 1.41 12.99
C ILE A 259 -19.01 2.91 13.31
N LYS A 260 -20.15 3.54 13.58
CA LYS A 260 -20.27 4.98 13.81
C LYS A 260 -19.34 5.45 14.93
N ASP A 261 -19.39 4.80 16.09
CA ASP A 261 -18.68 5.27 17.28
C ASP A 261 -17.16 5.14 17.10
N GLU A 262 -16.70 4.07 16.45
CA GLU A 262 -15.29 3.88 16.09
C GLU A 262 -14.82 4.97 15.11
N ILE A 263 -15.63 5.29 14.10
CA ILE A 263 -15.29 6.34 13.12
C ILE A 263 -15.27 7.71 13.79
N LEU A 264 -16.24 8.00 14.65
CA LEU A 264 -16.36 9.28 15.33
C LEU A 264 -15.18 9.50 16.29
N GLU A 265 -14.86 8.50 17.12
CA GLU A 265 -13.72 8.55 18.04
C GLU A 265 -12.41 8.77 17.28
N PHE A 266 -12.23 8.06 16.16
CA PHE A 266 -11.06 8.24 15.31
C PHE A 266 -10.98 9.65 14.72
N ALA A 267 -12.08 10.13 14.12
CA ALA A 267 -12.13 11.44 13.48
C ALA A 267 -11.82 12.56 14.49
N THR A 268 -12.42 12.50 15.68
CA THR A 268 -12.14 13.47 16.76
C THR A 268 -10.69 13.41 17.24
N ARG A 269 -10.10 12.21 17.31
CA ARG A 269 -8.67 12.04 17.66
C ARG A 269 -7.75 12.67 16.61
N GLN A 270 -8.05 12.48 15.32
CA GLN A 270 -7.27 13.06 14.22
C GLN A 270 -7.35 14.59 14.20
N GLU A 271 -8.54 15.15 14.44
CA GLU A 271 -8.72 16.59 14.56
C GLU A 271 -7.89 17.16 15.72
N SER A 272 -7.87 16.47 16.86
CA SER A 272 -7.14 16.88 18.06
C SER A 272 -5.62 16.73 17.95
N SER A 273 -5.13 15.73 17.20
CA SER A 273 -3.68 15.51 16.99
C SER A 273 -3.05 16.41 15.92
N SER A 274 -3.87 17.13 15.15
CA SER A 274 -3.39 18.00 14.09
C SER A 274 -2.87 19.31 14.69
N THR A 275 -1.55 19.43 14.91
CA THR A 275 -0.95 20.68 15.42
C THR A 275 -1.05 21.82 14.40
N PRO A 276 -1.30 23.08 14.82
CA PRO A 276 -1.42 24.24 13.92
C PRO A 276 -0.14 24.64 13.17
N SER A 277 1.00 24.02 13.51
CA SER A 277 2.35 24.49 13.16
C SER A 277 3.00 23.81 11.95
N GLU A 278 2.30 22.91 11.25
CA GLU A 278 2.72 22.45 9.92
C GLU A 278 1.60 22.75 8.90
N PRO A 279 1.93 23.30 7.71
CA PRO A 279 0.96 23.50 6.65
C PRO A 279 0.61 22.16 5.99
N GLY A 280 0.06 21.22 6.76
CA GLY A 280 -0.65 20.07 6.22
C GLY A 280 -1.86 20.56 5.41
N PRO A 281 -2.28 19.85 4.34
CA PRO A 281 -3.26 20.39 3.40
C PRO A 281 -4.60 20.58 4.12
N ARG A 282 -4.99 21.85 4.30
CA ARG A 282 -6.22 22.32 4.97
C ARG A 282 -7.49 21.54 4.60
N ASP A 283 -7.50 20.92 3.43
CA ASP A 283 -8.57 20.09 2.88
C ASP A 283 -8.81 18.78 3.66
N TYR A 284 -7.77 18.19 4.28
CA TYR A 284 -7.94 16.97 5.09
C TYR A 284 -8.67 17.22 6.39
N ILE A 285 -8.34 18.33 7.06
CA ILE A 285 -9.04 18.76 8.29
C ILE A 285 -10.51 19.01 7.98
N GLU A 286 -10.79 19.71 6.87
CA GLU A 286 -12.17 19.95 6.43
C GLU A 286 -12.91 18.65 6.13
N PHE A 287 -12.27 17.68 5.47
CA PHE A 287 -12.89 16.38 5.24
C PHE A 287 -13.24 15.67 6.55
N VAL A 288 -12.33 15.66 7.53
CA VAL A 288 -12.59 15.05 8.85
C VAL A 288 -13.73 15.76 9.56
N GLU A 289 -13.75 17.10 9.57
CA GLU A 289 -14.84 17.91 10.11
C GLU A 289 -16.19 17.54 9.45
N LEU A 290 -16.23 17.39 8.12
CA LEU A 290 -17.44 17.00 7.37
C LEU A 290 -17.93 15.59 7.71
N VAL A 291 -17.02 14.63 7.93
CA VAL A 291 -17.37 13.28 8.35
C VAL A 291 -17.99 13.28 9.74
N ILE A 292 -17.41 14.03 10.68
CA ILE A 292 -17.96 14.19 12.04
C ILE A 292 -19.38 14.75 11.97
N ILE A 293 -19.59 15.82 11.20
CA ILE A 293 -20.91 16.44 10.99
C ILE A 293 -21.89 15.45 10.36
N PHE A 294 -21.46 14.69 9.34
CA PHE A 294 -22.28 13.70 8.67
C PHE A 294 -22.74 12.59 9.63
N LEU A 295 -21.88 12.18 10.57
CA LEU A 295 -22.20 11.22 11.63
C LEU A 295 -23.00 11.84 12.79
N GLY A 296 -23.39 13.11 12.70
CA GLY A 296 -24.14 13.83 13.73
C GLY A 296 -23.30 14.22 14.95
N GLY A 297 -21.97 14.17 14.85
CA GLY A 297 -21.05 14.70 15.85
C GLY A 297 -20.78 16.20 15.67
N ILE A 298 -20.06 16.77 16.63
CA ILE A 298 -19.65 18.19 16.61
C ILE A 298 -18.12 18.24 16.54
N PRO A 299 -17.52 18.84 15.49
CA PRO A 299 -16.07 19.01 15.41
C PRO A 299 -15.53 19.92 16.53
N VAL A 300 -14.27 19.75 16.91
CA VAL A 300 -13.59 20.54 17.97
C VAL A 300 -13.62 22.04 17.65
N ARG A 301 -13.52 22.41 16.37
CA ARG A 301 -13.55 23.80 15.91
C ARG A 301 -14.96 24.37 15.75
N GLY A 302 -15.98 23.60 16.13
CA GLY A 302 -17.38 23.86 15.89
C GLY A 302 -17.80 23.52 14.46
N ILE A 303 -19.11 23.47 14.23
CA ILE A 303 -19.67 23.18 12.91
C ILE A 303 -19.41 24.36 11.98
N ARG A 304 -18.57 24.14 10.96
CA ARG A 304 -18.22 25.14 9.96
C ARG A 304 -18.13 24.47 8.60
N PHE A 305 -18.62 25.15 7.57
CA PHE A 305 -18.52 24.69 6.19
C PHE A 305 -17.72 25.70 5.37
N ARG A 306 -16.60 25.26 4.80
CA ARG A 306 -15.80 26.13 3.91
C ARG A 306 -16.41 26.18 2.51
N LEU A 307 -16.03 27.21 1.76
CA LEU A 307 -16.39 27.34 0.35
C LEU A 307 -15.93 26.08 -0.42
N PRO A 308 -16.76 25.50 -1.30
CA PRO A 308 -16.33 24.42 -2.18
C PRO A 308 -15.13 24.85 -3.02
N GLY A 309 -14.00 24.16 -2.85
CA GLY A 309 -12.74 24.49 -3.52
C GLY A 309 -12.75 24.16 -5.02
N VAL A 310 -11.68 24.59 -5.71
CA VAL A 310 -11.51 24.35 -7.15
C VAL A 310 -11.47 22.85 -7.45
N MET A 311 -12.29 22.42 -8.41
CA MET A 311 -12.39 21.02 -8.82
C MET A 311 -11.27 20.66 -9.79
N HIS A 312 -10.28 19.91 -9.32
CA HIS A 312 -9.25 19.32 -10.15
C HIS A 312 -9.56 17.84 -10.43
N HIS A 313 -9.49 17.41 -11.69
CA HIS A 313 -9.80 16.04 -12.09
C HIS A 313 -9.04 14.96 -11.29
N ALA A 314 -7.80 15.25 -10.90
CA ALA A 314 -6.90 14.35 -10.18
C ALA A 314 -7.12 14.31 -8.65
N ARG A 315 -7.92 15.21 -8.06
CA ARG A 315 -8.15 15.27 -6.61
C ARG A 315 -9.49 14.65 -6.25
N TRP A 316 -9.48 13.39 -5.83
CA TRP A 316 -10.70 12.67 -5.41
C TRP A 316 -11.33 13.27 -4.14
N MET A 317 -10.51 13.70 -3.18
CA MET A 317 -10.98 14.20 -1.88
C MET A 317 -11.86 15.43 -2.05
N SER A 318 -11.55 16.32 -3.01
CA SER A 318 -12.43 17.44 -3.31
C SER A 318 -13.82 16.95 -3.73
N LYS A 319 -13.90 15.94 -4.60
CA LYS A 319 -15.19 15.36 -5.03
C LYS A 319 -15.97 14.76 -3.86
N VAL A 320 -15.31 14.03 -2.96
CA VAL A 320 -15.99 13.44 -1.79
C VAL A 320 -16.49 14.52 -0.83
N MET A 321 -15.70 15.57 -0.59
CA MET A 321 -16.15 16.72 0.20
C MET A 321 -17.37 17.41 -0.44
N TYR A 322 -17.42 17.50 -1.77
CA TYR A 322 -18.60 18.02 -2.47
C TYR A 322 -19.83 17.13 -2.24
N PHE A 323 -19.73 15.81 -2.42
CA PHE A 323 -20.84 14.89 -2.19
C PHE A 323 -21.34 14.93 -0.74
N LEU A 324 -20.40 14.97 0.22
CA LEU A 324 -20.70 15.17 1.64
C LEU A 324 -21.53 16.43 1.87
N LYS A 325 -21.06 17.58 1.37
CA LYS A 325 -21.76 18.86 1.53
C LYS A 325 -23.13 18.85 0.88
N ILE A 326 -23.23 18.35 -0.35
CA ILE A 326 -24.49 18.18 -1.08
C ILE A 326 -25.49 17.39 -0.23
N PHE A 327 -25.04 16.27 0.34
CA PHE A 327 -25.90 15.40 1.13
C PHE A 327 -26.35 16.11 2.41
N ILE A 328 -25.41 16.76 3.09
CA ILE A 328 -25.66 17.51 4.32
C ILE A 328 -26.68 18.65 4.07
N PHE A 329 -26.66 19.27 2.88
CA PHE A 329 -27.58 20.34 2.48
C PHE A 329 -28.72 19.87 1.57
N ARG A 330 -29.06 18.57 1.57
CA ARG A 330 -30.06 17.97 0.68
C ARG A 330 -31.48 18.54 0.79
N SER A 331 -31.82 19.21 1.89
CA SER A 331 -33.10 19.92 2.03
C SER A 331 -33.12 21.27 1.31
N GLN A 332 -31.96 21.90 1.15
CA GLN A 332 -31.83 23.19 0.48
C GLN A 332 -31.43 23.06 -0.99
N PHE A 333 -30.66 22.04 -1.33
CA PHE A 333 -30.19 21.80 -2.69
C PHE A 333 -30.79 20.50 -3.25
N LYS A 334 -31.57 20.62 -4.33
CA LYS A 334 -32.22 19.49 -5.01
C LYS A 334 -31.59 19.24 -6.37
N LEU A 335 -31.38 17.96 -6.69
CA LEU A 335 -30.92 17.53 -8.00
C LEU A 335 -32.01 17.80 -9.06
N THR A 336 -31.60 18.19 -10.26
CA THR A 336 -32.53 18.17 -11.40
C THR A 336 -32.81 16.73 -11.82
N LYS A 337 -33.98 16.47 -12.44
CA LYS A 337 -34.37 15.13 -12.94
C LYS A 337 -33.36 14.45 -13.89
N ARG A 338 -32.45 15.23 -14.50
CA ARG A 338 -31.36 14.70 -15.36
C ARG A 338 -30.12 14.29 -14.55
N GLU A 339 -29.86 14.94 -13.43
CA GLU A 339 -28.73 14.67 -12.54
C GLU A 339 -29.05 13.48 -11.62
N ASP A 340 -30.30 13.34 -11.21
CA ASP A 340 -30.80 12.27 -10.35
C ASP A 340 -30.70 10.87 -11.01
N ARG A 341 -30.91 10.79 -12.33
CA ARG A 341 -30.75 9.53 -13.10
C ARG A 341 -29.31 9.03 -13.22
N SER A 342 -28.33 9.83 -12.81
CA SER A 342 -26.90 9.54 -12.93
C SER A 342 -26.21 9.36 -11.57
N SER A 343 -26.95 9.49 -10.48
CA SER A 343 -26.48 9.46 -9.10
C SER A 343 -26.59 8.07 -8.47
#